data_AF-X1UFF9-F1
#
_entry.id   AF-X1UFF9-F1
#
_cell.length_a   1.000
_cell.length_b   1.000
_cell.length_c   1.000
_cell.angle_alpha   90.00
_cell.angle_beta   90.00
_cell.angle_gamma   90.00
#
_symmetry.space_group_name_H-M   'P 1'
#
loop_
_entity.id
_entity.type
_entity.pdbx_description
1 polymer ?
#
loop_
_entity_poly.entity_id
_entity_poly.type
_entity_poly.pdbx_seq_one_letter_code
_entity_poly.pdbx_strand_id
1 'polypeptide(L)'
;TSYARVKLLSLIKKAGWKNVYYIDTDCLFVNQKGYDRLESEIKEGALGKLKYVGVTDKLIVFGNKDYVFGSLKKCKGISFNAVQIDDNTYYQEYWSTFRSILRQKDKNKYIVKVVEKELKRKYKKGEVTKSGIVKPLTFPLSEPSLFQSP
;
A
#
# COMPACT_ATOMS: atom_id res chain seq x y z
N THR A 1 -1.81 -15.20 -8.41
CA THR A 1 -1.29 -13.84 -8.06
C THR A 1 0.10 -13.53 -8.62
N SER A 2 0.77 -14.42 -9.36
CA SER A 2 2.05 -14.13 -10.03
C SER A 2 1.89 -13.37 -11.34
N TYR A 3 0.90 -13.74 -12.16
CA TYR A 3 0.65 -13.10 -13.46
C TYR A 3 0.41 -11.58 -13.35
N ALA A 4 -0.42 -11.14 -12.41
CA ALA A 4 -0.66 -9.72 -12.16
C ALA A 4 0.63 -8.96 -11.80
N ARG A 5 1.53 -9.58 -11.04
CA ARG A 5 2.84 -8.97 -10.70
C ARG A 5 3.76 -8.88 -11.92
N VAL A 6 3.77 -9.89 -12.77
CA VAL A 6 4.53 -9.86 -14.04
C VAL A 6 3.97 -8.78 -14.97
N LYS A 7 2.64 -8.65 -15.09
CA LYS A 7 2.01 -7.57 -15.84
C LYS A 7 2.41 -6.21 -15.27
N LEU A 8 2.35 -6.03 -13.96
CA LEU A 8 2.76 -4.79 -13.31
C LEU A 8 4.23 -4.46 -13.59
N LEU A 9 5.13 -5.46 -13.50
CA LEU A 9 6.53 -5.29 -13.86
C LEU A 9 6.72 -4.90 -15.34
N SER A 10 5.92 -5.44 -16.25
CA SER A 10 5.95 -5.04 -17.67
C SER A 10 5.56 -3.58 -17.87
N LEU A 11 4.56 -3.10 -17.11
CA LEU A 11 4.12 -1.69 -17.14
C LEU A 11 5.20 -0.77 -16.58
N ILE A 12 5.85 -1.14 -15.48
CA ILE A 12 6.98 -0.40 -14.91
C ILE A 12 8.10 -0.27 -15.94
N LYS A 13 8.46 -1.38 -16.62
CA LYS A 13 9.50 -1.38 -17.65
C LYS A 13 9.12 -0.47 -18.82
N LYS A 14 7.87 -0.52 -19.28
CA LYS A 14 7.34 0.31 -20.38
C LYS A 14 7.33 1.80 -20.03
N ALA A 15 6.86 2.18 -18.85
CA ALA A 15 6.95 3.55 -18.35
C ALA A 15 8.42 4.00 -18.17
N GLY A 16 9.28 3.04 -17.80
CA GLY A 16 10.66 3.24 -17.39
C GLY A 16 10.74 3.54 -15.89
N TRP A 17 11.58 2.80 -15.17
CA TRP A 17 11.69 2.85 -13.70
C TRP A 17 11.78 4.25 -13.11
N LYS A 18 12.57 5.14 -13.73
CA LYS A 18 12.75 6.53 -13.27
C LYS A 18 11.49 7.40 -13.34
N ASN A 19 10.49 6.98 -14.10
CA ASN A 19 9.23 7.70 -14.29
C ASN A 19 8.13 7.17 -13.37
N VAL A 20 8.40 6.13 -12.57
CA VAL A 20 7.43 5.51 -11.66
C VAL A 20 7.74 5.93 -10.23
N TYR A 21 6.82 6.64 -9.60
CA TYR A 21 6.98 7.16 -8.24
C TYR A 21 6.48 6.19 -7.17
N TYR A 22 5.37 5.49 -7.44
CA TYR A 22 4.77 4.58 -6.47
C TYR A 22 3.89 3.55 -7.17
N ILE A 23 3.69 2.41 -6.51
CA ILE A 23 2.93 1.27 -7.03
C ILE A 23 2.13 0.66 -5.88
N ASP A 24 0.85 0.38 -6.11
CA ASP A 24 0.03 -0.42 -5.19
C ASP A 24 -0.80 -1.43 -5.97
N THR A 25 -0.45 -2.71 -5.85
CA THR A 25 -1.20 -3.90 -6.32
C THR A 25 -1.53 -3.93 -7.82
N ASP A 26 -2.32 -2.97 -8.29
CA ASP A 26 -2.91 -2.83 -9.62
C ASP A 26 -2.84 -1.39 -10.18
N CYS A 27 -2.23 -0.44 -9.46
CA CYS A 27 -2.03 0.94 -9.94
C CYS A 27 -0.56 1.38 -9.90
N LEU A 28 -0.24 2.39 -10.71
CA LEU A 28 1.06 3.07 -10.74
C LEU A 28 0.86 4.59 -10.73
N PHE A 29 1.73 5.29 -10.03
CA PHE A 29 1.86 6.74 -10.11
C PHE A 29 3.09 7.06 -10.95
N VAL A 30 2.90 7.82 -12.01
CA VAL A 30 3.95 8.14 -12.97
C VAL A 30 3.99 9.63 -13.27
N ASN A 31 5.13 10.11 -13.76
CA ASN A 31 5.21 11.44 -14.37
C ASN A 31 4.65 11.45 -15.79
N GLN A 32 4.62 12.64 -16.43
CA GLN A 32 4.13 12.80 -17.79
C GLN A 32 4.82 11.86 -18.79
N LYS A 33 6.16 11.77 -18.77
CA LYS A 33 6.91 10.88 -19.68
C LYS A 33 6.55 9.41 -19.50
N GLY A 34 6.27 8.98 -18.26
CA GLY A 34 5.79 7.63 -17.95
C GLY A 34 4.37 7.39 -18.45
N TYR A 35 3.49 8.39 -18.30
CA TYR A 35 2.13 8.38 -18.83
C TYR A 35 2.12 8.24 -20.37
N ASP A 36 2.88 9.07 -21.07
CA ASP A 36 2.94 9.06 -22.55
C ASP A 36 3.37 7.67 -23.07
N ARG A 37 4.33 7.03 -22.39
CA ARG A 37 4.79 5.66 -22.72
C ARG A 37 3.76 4.58 -22.42
N LEU A 38 2.84 4.83 -21.50
CA LEU A 38 1.78 3.91 -21.11
C LEU A 38 0.48 4.16 -21.87
N GLU A 39 0.39 5.18 -22.72
CA GLU A 39 -0.84 5.57 -23.43
C GLU A 39 -1.53 4.38 -24.13
N SER A 40 -0.77 3.55 -24.85
CA SER A 40 -1.27 2.32 -25.50
C SER A 40 -1.78 1.21 -24.56
N GLU A 41 -1.51 1.32 -23.26
CA GLU A 41 -2.06 0.44 -22.22
C GLU A 41 -3.29 1.04 -21.54
N ILE A 42 -3.63 2.30 -21.79
CA ILE A 42 -4.76 2.99 -21.15
C ILE A 42 -5.99 2.85 -22.05
N LYS A 43 -6.98 2.10 -21.55
CA LYS A 43 -8.29 1.97 -22.19
C LYS A 43 -9.31 1.56 -21.13
N GLU A 44 -10.20 2.49 -20.78
CA GLU A 44 -11.23 2.22 -19.80
C GLU A 44 -12.22 1.16 -20.32
N GLY A 45 -12.66 0.27 -19.42
CA GLY A 45 -13.59 -0.83 -19.74
C GLY A 45 -12.96 -2.02 -20.47
N ALA A 46 -11.73 -1.93 -20.97
CA ALA A 46 -11.05 -3.05 -21.62
C ALA A 46 -10.34 -3.96 -20.61
N LEU A 47 -10.56 -5.27 -20.72
CA LEU A 47 -9.95 -6.24 -19.81
C LEU A 47 -8.42 -6.19 -19.86
N GLY A 48 -7.79 -6.07 -18.69
CA GLY A 48 -6.33 -6.06 -18.55
C GLY A 48 -5.64 -4.74 -18.98
N LYS A 49 -6.42 -3.72 -19.37
CA LYS A 49 -5.94 -2.37 -19.66
C LYS A 49 -6.04 -1.47 -18.43
N LEU A 50 -5.24 -0.40 -18.43
CA LEU A 50 -5.24 0.60 -17.39
C LEU A 50 -6.41 1.55 -17.56
N LYS A 51 -7.00 1.96 -16.44
CA LYS A 51 -7.91 3.09 -16.36
C LYS A 51 -7.11 4.33 -15.95
N TYR A 52 -7.34 5.45 -16.61
CA TYR A 52 -6.86 6.74 -16.13
C TYR A 52 -7.66 7.16 -14.90
N VAL A 53 -6.96 7.50 -13.81
CA VAL A 53 -7.59 7.88 -12.54
C VAL A 53 -7.55 9.40 -12.32
N GLY A 54 -6.47 10.07 -12.71
CA GLY A 54 -6.32 11.50 -12.55
C GLY A 54 -4.86 11.97 -12.65
N VAL A 55 -4.68 13.28 -12.48
CA VAL A 55 -3.38 13.97 -12.44
C VAL A 55 -3.35 14.90 -11.22
N THR A 56 -2.16 15.12 -10.68
CA THR A 56 -1.94 16.07 -9.58
C THR A 56 -0.53 16.64 -9.69
N ASP A 57 -0.36 17.87 -9.22
CA ASP A 57 0.96 18.49 -9.07
C ASP A 57 1.68 18.03 -7.79
N LYS A 58 0.95 17.38 -6.86
CA LYS A 58 1.47 16.97 -5.57
C LYS A 58 1.08 15.55 -5.20
N LEU A 59 2.10 14.70 -5.08
CA LEU A 59 2.05 13.36 -4.51
C LEU A 59 2.98 13.29 -3.30
N ILE A 60 2.45 12.91 -2.14
CA ILE A 60 3.26 12.59 -0.95
C ILE A 60 3.02 11.13 -0.60
N VAL A 61 4.10 10.35 -0.49
CA VAL A 61 4.04 8.93 -0.10
C VAL A 61 4.70 8.76 1.26
N PHE A 62 3.92 8.36 2.25
CA PHE A 62 4.41 8.06 3.60
C PHE A 62 4.78 6.58 3.76
N GLY A 63 4.19 5.71 2.94
CA GLY A 63 4.49 4.29 2.91
C GLY A 63 3.43 3.49 2.15
N ASN A 64 3.40 2.18 2.39
CA ASN A 64 2.49 1.29 1.67
C ASN A 64 1.03 1.66 1.95
N LYS A 65 0.33 2.12 0.91
CA LYS A 65 -1.08 2.53 0.94
C LYS A 65 -1.33 3.68 1.93
N ASP A 66 -0.30 4.49 2.19
CA ASP A 66 -0.39 5.75 2.93
C ASP A 66 0.21 6.86 2.07
N TYR A 67 -0.64 7.57 1.34
CA TYR A 67 -0.25 8.63 0.41
C TYR A 67 -1.34 9.68 0.25
N VAL A 68 -0.91 10.88 -0.18
CA VAL A 68 -1.78 12.00 -0.55
C VAL A 68 -1.55 12.28 -2.04
N PHE A 69 -2.63 12.21 -2.82
CA PHE A 69 -2.66 12.52 -4.25
C PHE A 69 -3.61 13.69 -4.47
N GLY A 70 -3.07 14.91 -4.53
CA GLY A 70 -3.89 16.13 -4.53
C GLY A 70 -4.74 16.21 -3.26
N SER A 71 -6.06 16.21 -3.39
CA SER A 71 -7.02 16.17 -2.28
C SER A 71 -7.33 14.74 -1.77
N LEU A 72 -6.95 13.71 -2.52
CA LEU A 72 -7.22 12.32 -2.14
C LEU A 72 -6.19 11.84 -1.10
N LYS A 73 -6.68 11.52 0.11
CA LYS A 73 -5.87 10.86 1.16
C LYS A 73 -6.20 9.36 1.18
N LYS A 74 -5.20 8.51 0.96
CA LYS A 74 -5.30 7.07 1.16
C LYS A 74 -4.47 6.72 2.38
N CYS A 75 -5.04 6.03 3.36
CA CYS A 75 -4.33 5.54 4.53
C CYS A 75 -4.80 4.12 4.88
N LYS A 76 -3.89 3.15 4.90
CA LYS A 76 -4.23 1.78 5.25
C LYS A 76 -4.33 1.62 6.75
N GLY A 77 -5.43 0.99 7.18
CA GLY A 77 -5.67 0.63 8.57
C GLY A 77 -6.36 1.73 9.38
N ILE A 78 -6.57 2.90 8.76
CA ILE A 78 -7.39 3.99 9.30
C ILE A 78 -8.66 4.08 8.45
N SER A 79 -9.84 4.00 9.08
CA SER A 79 -11.11 4.16 8.37
C SER A 79 -11.30 5.57 7.85
N PHE A 80 -12.09 5.73 6.78
CA PHE A 80 -12.45 7.06 6.26
C PHE A 80 -13.16 7.93 7.32
N ASN A 81 -14.01 7.32 8.16
CA ASN A 81 -14.73 7.99 9.24
C ASN A 81 -13.92 8.03 10.57
N ALA A 82 -12.62 7.73 10.54
CA ALA A 82 -11.82 7.79 11.77
C ALA A 82 -11.67 9.26 12.21
N VAL A 83 -11.78 9.49 13.52
CA VAL A 83 -11.56 10.81 14.11
C VAL A 83 -10.08 10.91 14.47
N GLN A 84 -9.38 11.87 13.88
CA GLN A 84 -8.00 12.18 14.24
C GLN A 84 -7.97 12.92 15.57
N ILE A 85 -7.21 12.42 16.54
CA ILE A 85 -7.07 13.02 17.87
C ILE A 85 -5.79 13.84 17.94
N ASP A 86 -4.71 13.30 17.39
CA ASP A 86 -3.40 13.95 17.27
C ASP A 86 -2.74 13.59 15.92
N ASP A 87 -1.50 14.01 15.69
CA ASP A 87 -0.80 13.80 14.42
C ASP A 87 -0.68 12.32 14.00
N ASN A 88 -0.63 11.40 14.96
CA ASN A 88 -0.44 9.97 14.71
C ASN A 88 -1.58 9.10 15.26
N THR A 89 -2.51 9.63 16.05
CA THR A 89 -3.51 8.84 16.76
C THR A 89 -4.91 9.11 16.24
N TYR A 90 -5.65 8.02 16.00
CA TYR A 90 -7.00 8.03 15.48
C TYR A 90 -7.92 7.15 16.32
N TYR A 91 -9.14 7.63 16.59
CA TYR A 91 -10.24 6.77 17.03
C TYR A 91 -11.02 6.27 15.84
N GLN A 92 -11.34 4.99 15.83
CA GLN A 92 -12.25 4.41 14.86
C GLN A 92 -13.07 3.28 15.43
N GLU A 93 -14.18 3.01 14.77
CA GLU A 93 -14.99 1.84 15.05
C GLU A 93 -14.26 0.55 14.66
N TYR A 94 -14.35 -0.42 15.55
CA TYR A 94 -13.93 -1.79 15.36
C TYR A 94 -15.17 -2.67 15.30
N TRP A 95 -15.42 -3.16 14.08
CA TRP A 95 -16.49 -4.07 13.74
C TRP A 95 -16.01 -5.50 14.04
N SER A 96 -16.64 -6.15 15.02
CA SER A 96 -16.24 -7.48 15.47
C SER A 96 -16.37 -8.51 14.33
N THR A 97 -15.31 -9.28 14.09
CA THR A 97 -15.36 -10.41 13.15
C THR A 97 -16.13 -11.58 13.72
N PHE A 98 -16.66 -12.48 12.89
CA PHE A 98 -17.35 -13.69 13.35
C PHE A 98 -16.51 -14.50 14.35
N ARG A 99 -15.21 -14.66 14.08
CA ARG A 99 -14.28 -15.34 15.00
C ARG A 99 -14.12 -14.61 16.34
N SER A 100 -14.20 -13.28 16.35
CA SER A 100 -14.19 -12.49 17.57
C SER A 100 -15.48 -12.71 18.37
N ILE A 101 -16.64 -12.70 17.70
CA ILE A 101 -17.96 -12.93 18.32
C ILE A 101 -18.02 -14.32 18.96
N LEU A 102 -17.53 -15.37 18.29
CA LEU A 102 -17.52 -16.74 18.84
C LEU A 102 -16.71 -16.89 20.14
N ARG A 103 -15.74 -16.00 20.37
CA ARG A 103 -14.91 -15.96 21.59
C ARG A 103 -15.53 -15.13 22.71
N GLN A 104 -16.60 -14.38 22.43
CA GLN A 104 -17.30 -13.60 23.44
C GLN A 104 -18.17 -14.50 24.32
N LYS A 105 -18.36 -14.09 25.58
CA LYS A 105 -19.23 -14.80 26.52
C LYS A 105 -20.70 -14.77 26.07
N ASP A 106 -21.14 -13.63 25.53
CA ASP A 106 -22.48 -13.43 25.01
C ASP A 106 -22.44 -13.40 23.48
N LYS A 107 -22.92 -14.47 22.84
CA LYS A 107 -22.88 -14.66 21.38
C LYS A 107 -24.09 -14.07 20.66
N ASN A 108 -25.09 -13.59 21.40
CA ASN A 108 -26.33 -13.04 20.84
C ASN A 108 -26.28 -11.52 20.63
N LYS A 109 -25.15 -10.88 20.97
CA LYS A 109 -24.95 -9.43 20.80
C LYS A 109 -23.83 -9.16 19.81
N TYR A 110 -24.06 -8.18 18.94
CA TYR A 110 -23.02 -7.61 18.09
C TYR A 110 -22.53 -6.29 18.69
N ILE A 111 -21.29 -6.27 19.16
CA ILE A 111 -20.70 -5.08 19.80
C ILE A 111 -19.72 -4.41 18.85
N VAL A 112 -20.02 -3.16 18.49
CA VAL A 112 -19.08 -2.24 17.86
C VAL A 112 -18.29 -1.55 18.97
N LYS A 113 -16.96 -1.58 18.87
CA LYS A 113 -16.08 -0.95 19.86
C LYS A 113 -15.42 0.26 19.23
N VAL A 114 -15.12 1.29 20.02
CA VAL A 114 -14.17 2.32 19.59
C VAL A 114 -12.77 1.85 19.97
N VAL A 115 -11.83 1.91 19.03
CA VAL A 115 -10.42 1.55 19.25
C VAL A 115 -9.52 2.70 18.86
N GLU A 116 -8.44 2.85 19.63
CA GLU A 116 -7.34 3.73 19.31
C GLU A 116 -6.41 3.06 18.29
N LYS A 117 -5.96 3.85 17.31
CA LYS A 117 -5.01 3.44 16.28
C LYS A 117 -3.88 4.45 16.22
N GLU A 118 -2.68 3.97 16.49
CA GLU A 118 -1.46 4.74 16.28
C GLU A 118 -0.88 4.46 14.89
N LEU A 119 -0.73 5.51 14.09
CA LEU A 119 -0.16 5.52 12.75
C LEU A 119 1.22 6.19 12.77
N LYS A 120 2.22 5.43 13.19
CA LYS A 120 3.62 5.86 13.08
C LYS A 120 4.07 5.80 11.61
N ARG A 121 4.26 6.96 10.96
CA ARG A 121 4.78 7.10 9.58
C ARG A 121 6.29 6.82 9.43
N LYS A 122 6.79 5.81 10.15
CA LYS A 122 8.17 5.35 10.05
C LYS A 122 8.22 4.11 9.14
N TYR A 123 8.85 4.24 7.98
CA TYR A 123 8.99 3.13 7.05
C TYR A 123 10.06 2.14 7.53
N LYS A 124 9.65 0.94 7.95
CA LYS A 124 10.55 -0.09 8.51
C LYS A 124 10.78 -1.30 7.59
N LYS A 125 10.25 -1.28 6.36
CA LYS A 125 10.28 -2.45 5.44
C LYS A 125 11.46 -2.43 4.46
N GLY A 126 12.34 -1.46 4.61
CA GLY A 126 13.47 -1.20 3.72
C GLY A 126 14.17 0.07 4.13
N GLU A 127 15.34 0.31 3.53
CA GLU A 127 16.10 1.53 3.73
C GLU A 127 15.64 2.58 2.70
N VAL A 128 15.12 3.70 3.17
CA VAL A 128 14.70 4.81 2.31
C VAL A 128 15.93 5.69 2.04
N THR A 129 16.35 5.78 0.78
CA THR A 129 17.47 6.63 0.37
C THR A 129 17.06 8.12 0.42
N LYS A 130 18.04 9.03 0.33
CA LYS A 130 17.79 10.48 0.21
C LYS A 130 16.92 10.86 -1.00
N SER A 131 16.91 10.02 -2.05
CA SER A 131 16.06 10.21 -3.23
C SER A 131 14.63 9.68 -3.05
N GLY A 132 14.31 9.06 -1.91
CA GLY A 132 13.02 8.43 -1.65
C GLY A 132 12.88 7.00 -2.21
N ILE A 133 13.93 6.45 -2.83
CA ILE A 133 13.94 5.06 -3.31
C ILE A 133 14.10 4.12 -2.10
N VAL A 134 13.31 3.05 -2.07
CA VAL A 134 13.40 2.04 -1.01
C VAL A 134 14.32 0.90 -1.47
N LYS A 135 15.42 0.69 -0.76
CA LYS A 135 16.25 -0.52 -0.89
C LYS A 135 15.70 -1.63 0.02
N PRO A 136 15.73 -2.90 -0.44
CA PRO A 136 15.31 -4.01 0.39
C PRO A 136 16.23 -4.17 1.60
N LEU A 137 15.69 -4.70 2.70
CA LEU A 137 16.51 -5.15 3.82
C LEU A 137 17.34 -6.34 3.36
N THR A 138 18.66 -6.23 3.49
CA THR A 138 19.59 -7.33 3.23
C THR A 138 19.91 -8.00 4.56
N PHE A 139 19.57 -9.29 4.67
CA PHE A 139 20.00 -10.12 5.78
C PHE A 139 21.24 -10.88 5.34
N PRO A 140 22.30 -10.97 6.17
CA PRO A 140 23.39 -11.86 5.88
C PRO A 140 22.82 -13.26 5.74
N LEU A 141 23.24 -13.99 4.70
CA LEU A 141 23.01 -15.42 4.65
C LEU A 141 23.76 -15.99 5.86
N SER A 142 23.03 -16.42 6.90
CA SER A 142 23.65 -17.25 7.92
C SER A 142 24.23 -18.45 7.21
N GLU A 143 25.48 -18.81 7.52
CA GLU A 143 25.99 -20.12 7.10
C GLU A 143 24.95 -21.18 7.47
N PRO A 144 24.67 -22.16 6.58
CA PRO A 144 23.82 -23.26 6.95
C PRO A 144 24.38 -23.85 8.23
N SER A 145 23.62 -23.80 9.33
CA SER A 145 24.05 -24.40 10.58
C SER A 145 24.38 -25.86 10.29
N LEU A 146 25.61 -26.28 10.57
CA LEU A 146 26.12 -27.66 10.41
C LEU A 146 25.35 -28.73 11.23
N PHE A 147 24.21 -28.36 11.81
CA PHE A 147 23.29 -29.23 12.55
C PHE A 147 21.98 -29.40 11.78
N GLN A 148 22.05 -29.90 10.56
CA GLN A 148 21.03 -30.82 10.06
C GLN A 148 21.61 -32.23 10.20
N SER A 149 21.55 -32.75 11.42
CA SER A 149 21.71 -34.20 11.63
C SER A 149 20.41 -34.89 11.20
N PRO A 150 20.49 -36.12 10.65
CA PRO A 150 19.44 -36.80 9.88
C PRO A 150 18.13 -37.05 10.64
#